data_AF-A0A8C0WQ15-F1
#
_entry.id   AF-A0A8C0WQ15-F1
#
_cell.length_a   1.000
_cell.length_b   1.000
_cell.length_c   1.000
_cell.angle_alpha   90.00
_cell.angle_beta   90.00
_cell.angle_gamma   90.00
#
_symmetry.space_group_name_H-M   'P 1'
#
loop_
_entity.id
_entity.type
_entity.pdbx_description
1 polymer ?
#
loop_
_entity_poly.entity_id
_entity_poly.type
_entity_poly.pdbx_seq_one_letter_code
_entity_poly.pdbx_strand_id
1 'polypeptide(L)' 'MEGVLKNITSLGGLALCDTLLERLRILYTKIIDVFVQFPTDVAYIKYIEQITNEKLDMVKVEPDL' A
#
# COMPACT_ATOMS: atom_id res chain seq x y z
N MET A 1 -20.29 -16.04 -2.77
CA MET A 1 -19.57 -15.56 -1.57
C MET A 1 -19.23 -14.11 -1.85
N GLU A 2 -20.18 -13.22 -1.55
CA GLU A 2 -19.90 -11.78 -1.50
C GLU A 2 -18.88 -11.56 -0.39
N GLY A 3 -17.79 -10.89 -0.75
CA GLY A 3 -16.74 -10.50 0.16
C GLY A 3 -17.35 -9.79 1.36
N VAL A 4 -17.00 -10.24 2.56
CA VAL A 4 -17.41 -9.58 3.78
C VAL A 4 -16.71 -8.22 3.80
N LEU A 5 -17.41 -7.16 3.39
CA LEU A 5 -17.06 -5.79 3.71
C LEU A 5 -16.87 -5.72 5.23
N LYS A 6 -15.61 -5.60 5.65
CA LYS A 6 -15.20 -5.62 7.05
C LYS A 6 -15.67 -4.32 7.71
N ASN A 7 -16.94 -4.29 8.13
CA ASN A 7 -17.64 -3.09 8.60
C ASN A 7 -17.06 -2.45 9.88
N ILE A 8 -16.11 -3.07 10.56
CA ILE A 8 -15.47 -2.53 11.76
C ILE A 8 -13.99 -2.92 11.83
N THR A 9 -13.12 -1.91 11.83
CA THR A 9 -11.79 -2.02 12.43
C THR A 9 -11.98 -2.07 13.95
N SER A 10 -11.71 -3.21 14.57
CA SER A 10 -11.86 -3.40 16.04
C SER A 10 -10.83 -2.61 16.87
N LEU A 11 -10.05 -1.75 16.22
CA LEU A 11 -9.01 -0.93 16.80
C LEU A 11 -9.53 0.49 17.01
N GLY A 12 -9.67 0.91 18.27
CA GLY A 12 -10.06 2.28 18.62
C GLY A 12 -9.09 3.30 18.00
N GLY A 13 -9.64 4.32 17.32
CA GLY A 13 -8.86 5.37 16.65
C GLY A 13 -8.48 5.08 15.19
N LEU A 14 -8.78 3.88 14.67
CA LEU A 14 -8.58 3.55 13.25
C LEU A 14 -9.89 3.67 12.49
N ALA A 15 -10.05 4.77 11.76
CA ALA A 15 -11.19 4.98 10.87
C ALA A 15 -11.15 4.01 9.68
N LEU A 16 -12.34 3.58 9.24
CA LEU A 16 -12.50 2.75 8.05
C LEU A 16 -12.31 3.60 6.79
N CYS A 17 -11.73 3.02 5.74
CA CYS A 17 -11.50 3.68 4.48
C CYS A 17 -12.29 2.97 3.39
N ASP A 18 -13.28 3.64 2.81
CA ASP A 18 -14.17 3.07 1.79
C ASP A 18 -13.42 2.73 0.48
N THR A 19 -12.35 3.46 0.18
CA THR A 19 -11.50 3.26 -1.01
C THR A 19 -10.10 2.77 -0.65
N LEU A 20 -10.04 1.70 0.16
CA LEU A 20 -8.78 1.20 0.74
C LEU A 20 -7.72 0.84 -0.31
N LEU A 21 -8.07 0.08 -1.36
CA LEU A 21 -7.12 -0.35 -2.39
C LEU A 21 -6.61 0.84 -3.21
N GLU A 22 -7.50 1.73 -3.64
CA GLU A 22 -7.12 2.94 -4.39
C GLU A 22 -6.19 3.84 -3.57
N ARG A 23 -6.52 4.05 -2.29
CA ARG A 23 -5.68 4.85 -1.38
C ARG A 23 -4.32 4.21 -1.14
N LEU A 24 -4.24 2.88 -1.03
CA LEU A 24 -2.98 2.15 -0.91
C LEU A 24 -2.12 2.26 -2.18
N ARG A 25 -2.72 2.18 -3.37
CA ARG A 25 -1.99 2.38 -4.64
C ARG A 25 -1.36 3.77 -4.67
N ILE A 26 -2.13 4.81 -4.35
CA ILE A 26 -1.63 6.19 -4.32
C ILE A 26 -0.47 6.33 -3.32
N LEU A 27 -0.59 5.73 -2.13
CA LEU A 27 0.45 5.79 -1.11
C LEU A 27 1.74 5.11 -1.57
N TYR A 28 1.67 3.88 -2.08
CA TYR A 28 2.86 3.16 -2.52
C TYR A 28 3.53 3.81 -3.73
N THR A 29 2.76 4.37 -4.68
CA THR A 29 3.33 5.15 -5.78
C THR A 29 4.05 6.40 -5.29
N LYS A 30 3.47 7.14 -4.33
CA LYS A 30 4.13 8.31 -3.72
C LYS A 30 5.41 7.95 -2.98
N ILE A 31 5.42 6.81 -2.29
CA ILE A 31 6.62 6.32 -1.61
C ILE A 31 7.73 6.12 -2.64
N ILE A 32 7.48 5.35 -3.70
CA ILE A 32 8.47 5.11 -4.77
C ILE A 32 8.95 6.43 -5.38
N ASP A 33 8.04 7.34 -5.71
CA ASP A 33 8.37 8.64 -6.31
C ASP A 33 9.29 9.51 -5.42
N VAL A 34 9.08 9.48 -4.10
CA VAL A 34 9.98 10.13 -3.14
C VAL A 34 11.33 9.43 -3.11
N PHE A 35 11.36 8.10 -3.12
CA PHE A 35 12.60 7.33 -3.03
C PHE A 35 13.48 7.41 -4.29
N VAL A 36 12.90 7.61 -5.48
CA VAL A 36 13.63 7.84 -6.75
C VAL A 36 14.50 9.10 -6.70
N GLN A 37 14.17 10.07 -5.85
CA GLN A 37 14.95 11.31 -5.70
C GLN A 37 16.24 11.12 -4.89
N PHE A 38 16.39 9.98 -4.19
CA PHE A 38 17.57 9.68 -3.39
C PHE A 38 18.61 8.87 -4.19
N PRO A 39 19.91 8.98 -3.85
CA PRO A 39 20.95 8.19 -4.49
C PRO A 39 20.74 6.70 -4.24
N THR A 40 20.58 5.92 -5.32
CA THR A 40 20.18 4.49 -5.35
C THR A 40 21.21 3.53 -4.70
N ASP A 41 22.34 4.03 -4.23
CA ASP A 41 23.44 3.22 -3.69
C ASP A 41 23.26 2.83 -2.21
N VAL A 42 22.22 3.35 -1.55
CA VAL A 42 21.97 3.00 -0.14
C VAL A 42 21.12 1.73 -0.05
N ALA A 43 21.62 0.72 0.67
CA ALA A 43 20.92 -0.54 0.90
C ALA A 43 19.48 -0.34 1.39
N TYR A 44 19.26 0.65 2.27
CA TYR A 44 17.93 1.02 2.78
C TYR A 44 16.93 1.34 1.65
N ILE A 45 17.34 2.10 0.63
CA ILE A 45 16.46 2.49 -0.48
C ILE A 45 16.08 1.28 -1.31
N LYS A 46 17.04 0.40 -1.61
CA LYS A 46 16.79 -0.87 -2.34
C LYS A 46 15.78 -1.75 -1.61
N TYR A 47 15.91 -1.87 -0.28
CA TYR A 47 14.96 -2.64 0.52
C TYR A 47 13.56 -2.03 0.51
N ILE A 48 13.44 -0.70 0.64
CA ILE A 48 12.15 -0.04 0.61
C ILE A 48 11.50 -0.15 -0.77
N GLU A 49 12.27 0.01 -1.84
CA GLU A 49 11.79 -0.18 -3.21
C GLU A 49 11.27 -1.60 -3.44
N GLN A 50 12.01 -2.63 -2.99
CA GLN A 50 11.58 -4.02 -3.09
C GLN A 50 10.27 -4.26 -2.32
N ILE A 51 10.21 -3.90 -1.04
CA ILE A 51 9.02 -4.13 -0.19
C ILE A 51 7.81 -3.37 -0.77
N THR A 52 8.02 -2.13 -1.22
CA THR A 52 6.94 -1.29 -1.75
C THR A 52 6.39 -1.85 -3.06
N ASN A 53 7.26 -2.32 -3.96
CA ASN A 53 6.83 -2.95 -5.20
C ASN A 53 6.08 -4.27 -4.96
N GLU A 54 6.59 -5.13 -4.08
CA GLU A 54 5.90 -6.37 -3.69
C GLU A 54 4.49 -6.09 -3.15
N LYS A 55 4.35 -5.11 -2.25
CA LYS A 55 3.04 -4.73 -1.68
C LYS A 55 2.12 -4.06 -2.70
N LEU A 56 2.66 -3.22 -3.59
CA LEU A 56 1.89 -2.58 -4.64
C LEU A 56 1.34 -3.61 -5.62
N ASP A 57 2.11 -4.64 -5.98
CA ASP A 57 1.67 -5.68 -6.88
C ASP A 57 0.60 -6.57 -6.24
N MET A 58 0.68 -6.87 -4.94
CA MET A 58 -0.42 -7.53 -4.22
C MET A 58 -1.73 -6.72 -4.31
N VAL A 59 -1.66 -5.39 -4.12
CA VAL A 59 -2.82 -4.48 -4.19
C VAL A 59 -3.38 -4.35 -5.62
N LYS A 60 -2.59 -4.64 -6.65
CA LYS A 60 -3.07 -4.69 -8.04
C LYS A 60 -3.77 -6.01 -8.37
N VAL A 61 -3.31 -7.12 -7.78
CA VAL A 61 -3.84 -8.46 -8.05
C VAL A 61 -5.12 -8.74 -7.26
N GLU A 62 -5.26 -8.21 -6.05
CA GLU A 62 -6.50 -8.38 -5.27
C GLU A 62 -7.67 -7.59 -5.90
N PRO A 63 -8.83 -8.24 -6.15
CA PRO A 63 -10.04 -7.54 -6.54
C PRO A 63 -10.57 -6.68 -5.38
N ASP A 64 -11.21 -5.55 -5.69
CA ASP A 64 -11.95 -4.77 -4.69
C ASP A 64 -12.95 -5.69 -3.98
N LEU A 65 -12.72 -5.88 -2.68
CA LEU A 65 -13.42 -6.80 -1.80
C LEU A 65 -14.83 -6.31 -1.46
#